data_AF-A0AAE3C3J5-F1
#
_entry.id   AF-A0AAE3C3J5-F1
#
_cell.length_a   1.000
_cell.length_b   1.000
_cell.length_c   1.000
_cell.angle_alpha   90.00
_cell.angle_beta   90.00
_cell.angle_gamma   90.00
#
_symmetry.space_group_name_H-M   'P 1'
#
loop_
_entity.id
_entity.type
_entity.pdbx_description
1 polymer ?
#
loop_
_entity_poly.entity_id
_entity_poly.type
_entity_poly.pdbx_seq_one_letter_code
_entity_poly.pdbx_strand_id
1 'polypeptide(L)'
;MLSSEGVKIGDGEGRETEEGSLYVTNIRLIFHGKPASFAKNLKRGGREVAALSFFLENVGDVRAQRDSKELELEYHVDSRFSSLSCNKVIIKGLAESQIGRIILLVEEFKRSAQSPEIPQEKREERRHQGVFGRILEVINPDEGRGKTGGKRGARQVSFGVSESVRKKKEEKIKKEEEELLKIPPELDVEGELELMCPACGEWIKWKPGMLACPVCKKKMNPFTGKVID
;
A
#
# COMPACT_ATOMS: atom_id res chain seq x y z
N MET A 1 17.32 8.76 4.87
CA MET A 1 16.04 9.41 5.20
C MET A 1 16.33 10.89 5.40
N LEU A 2 15.61 11.79 4.71
CA LEU A 2 15.83 13.23 4.83
C LEU A 2 14.82 13.79 5.84
N SER A 3 15.30 14.56 6.81
CA SER A 3 14.48 15.25 7.82
C SER A 3 14.78 16.75 7.83
N SER A 4 13.76 17.56 8.03
CA SER A 4 13.86 19.02 8.13
C SER A 4 12.97 19.52 9.27
N GLU A 5 13.50 20.38 10.13
CA GLU A 5 12.76 21.00 11.24
C GLU A 5 12.35 22.43 10.89
N GLY A 6 11.40 23.01 11.64
CA GLY A 6 10.93 24.38 11.40
C GLY A 6 10.10 24.55 10.12
N VAL A 7 9.60 23.45 9.56
CA VAL A 7 8.83 23.46 8.31
C VAL A 7 7.39 23.86 8.58
N LYS A 8 6.76 24.61 7.67
CA LYS A 8 5.32 24.91 7.70
C LYS A 8 4.64 24.36 6.46
N ILE A 9 3.41 23.87 6.62
CA ILE A 9 2.54 23.46 5.53
C ILE A 9 1.47 24.53 5.34
N GLY A 10 1.43 25.11 4.16
CA GLY A 10 0.42 26.05 3.71
C GLY A 10 -0.47 25.48 2.62
N ASP A 11 -1.54 26.20 2.32
CA ASP A 11 -2.31 26.03 1.09
C ASP A 11 -2.26 27.27 0.20
N GLY A 12 -2.82 27.16 -1.01
CA GLY A 12 -2.93 28.28 -1.94
C GLY A 12 -3.83 29.44 -1.47
N GLU A 13 -4.56 29.28 -0.36
CA GLU A 13 -5.43 30.30 0.23
C GLU A 13 -4.75 31.06 1.38
N GLY A 14 -3.47 30.77 1.66
CA GLY A 14 -2.69 31.43 2.70
C GLY A 14 -2.93 30.88 4.11
N ARG A 15 -3.59 29.72 4.25
CA ARG A 15 -3.73 29.04 5.55
C ARG A 15 -2.50 28.19 5.81
N GLU A 16 -1.78 28.51 6.87
CA GLU A 16 -0.56 27.81 7.27
C GLU A 16 -0.71 27.09 8.60
N THR A 17 -0.01 25.96 8.72
CA THR A 17 0.17 25.23 9.98
C THR A 17 1.23 25.92 10.84
N GLU A 18 1.27 25.52 12.10
CA GLU A 18 2.44 25.77 12.93
C GLU A 18 3.67 25.03 12.42
N GLU A 19 4.84 25.39 12.95
CA GLU A 19 6.11 24.75 12.64
C GLU A 19 6.10 23.29 13.08
N GLY A 20 6.72 22.46 12.25
CA GLY A 20 6.83 21.03 12.47
C GLY A 20 8.06 20.44 11.79
N SER A 21 8.06 19.12 11.69
CA SER A 21 9.12 18.33 11.08
C SER A 21 8.64 17.65 9.80
N LEU A 22 9.40 17.76 8.73
CA LEU A 22 9.15 17.06 7.48
C LEU A 22 10.12 15.89 7.33
N TYR A 23 9.57 14.70 7.10
CA TYR A 23 10.29 13.48 6.79
C TYR A 23 10.00 13.06 5.36
N VAL A 24 11.06 12.71 4.63
CA VAL A 24 10.97 12.29 3.23
C VAL A 24 11.39 10.83 3.13
N THR A 25 10.49 10.00 2.57
CA THR A 25 10.77 8.61 2.20
C THR A 25 10.73 8.44 0.69
N ASN A 26 11.02 7.23 0.22
CA ASN A 26 10.89 6.84 -1.19
C ASN A 26 9.44 6.69 -1.68
N ILE A 27 8.44 6.76 -0.80
CA ILE A 27 7.02 6.53 -1.14
C ILE A 27 6.08 7.67 -0.73
N ARG A 28 6.48 8.51 0.24
CA ARG A 28 5.63 9.60 0.75
C ARG A 28 6.44 10.67 1.47
N LEU A 29 5.85 11.86 1.55
CA LEU A 29 6.27 12.93 2.46
C LEU A 29 5.41 12.83 3.72
N ILE A 30 6.02 12.99 4.89
CA ILE A 30 5.33 12.95 6.18
C ILE A 30 5.66 14.24 6.92
N PHE A 31 4.65 15.04 7.19
CA PHE A 31 4.80 16.22 8.02
C PHE A 31 4.21 15.94 9.40
N HIS A 32 5.00 16.16 10.45
CA HIS A 32 4.60 16.01 11.83
C HIS A 32 4.59 17.39 12.50
N GLY A 33 3.42 17.84 12.93
CA GLY A 33 3.21 19.15 13.55
C GLY A 33 2.51 19.04 14.89
N LYS A 34 2.12 20.17 15.47
CA LYS A 34 1.30 20.15 16.68
C LYS A 34 -0.11 19.63 16.37
N PRO A 35 -0.75 18.88 17.28
CA PRO A 35 -2.17 18.56 17.18
C PRO A 35 -3.01 19.80 16.90
N ALA A 36 -4.10 19.65 16.16
CA ALA A 36 -5.00 20.72 15.70
C ALA A 36 -4.43 21.72 14.69
N SER A 37 -3.11 21.78 14.46
CA SER A 37 -2.51 22.71 13.48
C SER A 37 -3.03 22.50 12.06
N PHE A 38 -3.46 21.28 11.73
CA PHE A 38 -3.99 20.90 10.42
C PHE A 38 -5.50 21.12 10.25
N ALA A 39 -6.22 21.49 11.31
CA ALA A 39 -7.68 21.53 11.27
C ALA A 39 -8.22 22.46 10.16
N LYS A 40 -7.44 23.47 9.77
CA LYS A 40 -7.76 24.43 8.70
C LYS A 40 -7.54 23.88 7.29
N ASN A 41 -6.69 22.87 7.12
CA ASN A 41 -6.28 22.31 5.83
C ASN A 41 -6.99 20.98 5.51
N LEU A 42 -7.81 20.47 6.43
CA LEU A 42 -8.48 19.17 6.31
C LEU A 42 -9.97 19.30 5.93
N LYS A 43 -10.47 18.38 5.09
CA LYS A 43 -11.90 18.30 4.67
C LYS A 43 -12.85 18.02 5.83
N ARG A 44 -12.39 17.32 6.87
CA ARG A 44 -13.19 16.93 8.05
C ARG A 44 -12.40 17.25 9.31
N GLY A 45 -13.07 17.84 10.31
CA GLY A 45 -12.46 18.41 11.51
C GLY A 45 -11.50 17.47 12.24
N GLY A 46 -10.22 17.58 11.93
CA GLY A 46 -9.13 16.77 12.49
C GLY A 46 -8.44 17.48 13.65
N ARG A 47 -9.17 17.75 14.74
CA ARG A 47 -8.62 18.46 15.91
C ARG A 47 -7.48 17.70 16.59
N GLU A 48 -7.39 16.38 16.38
CA GLU A 48 -6.35 15.53 16.99
C GLU A 48 -5.29 15.06 15.99
N VAL A 49 -5.36 15.50 14.73
CA VAL A 49 -4.35 15.10 13.75
C VAL A 49 -3.03 15.78 14.09
N ALA A 50 -1.98 14.99 14.28
CA ALA A 50 -0.61 15.46 14.54
C ALA A 50 0.32 15.26 13.32
N ALA A 51 -0.12 14.51 12.31
CA ALA A 51 0.68 14.25 11.13
C ALA A 51 -0.14 14.25 9.84
N LEU A 52 0.44 14.80 8.77
CA LEU A 52 -0.03 14.69 7.39
C LEU A 52 0.90 13.80 6.59
N SER A 53 0.33 12.97 5.72
CA SER A 53 1.10 12.14 4.81
C SER A 53 0.67 12.38 3.37
N PHE A 54 1.63 12.72 2.52
CA PHE A 54 1.46 12.96 1.09
C PHE A 54 2.12 11.81 0.34
N PHE A 55 1.32 10.88 -0.19
CA PHE A 55 1.86 9.78 -0.99
C PHE A 55 2.33 10.31 -2.34
N LEU A 56 3.54 9.92 -2.76
CA LEU A 56 4.13 10.40 -4.02
C LEU A 56 3.30 10.01 -5.24
N GLU A 57 2.56 8.90 -5.15
CA GLU A 57 1.60 8.49 -6.19
C GLU A 57 0.45 9.48 -6.40
N ASN A 58 0.14 10.30 -5.39
CA ASN A 58 -0.91 11.31 -5.43
C ASN A 58 -0.38 12.73 -5.63
N VAL A 59 0.94 12.89 -5.69
CA VAL A 59 1.59 14.16 -6.02
C VAL A 59 1.56 14.32 -7.54
N GLY A 60 0.82 15.33 -7.99
CA GLY A 60 0.87 15.87 -9.34
C GLY A 60 2.17 16.63 -9.55
N ASP A 61 2.13 17.86 -10.03
CA ASP A 61 3.35 18.64 -10.20
C ASP A 61 4.02 19.07 -8.89
N VAL A 62 5.34 19.21 -8.93
CA VAL A 62 6.14 19.75 -7.83
C VAL A 62 7.07 20.81 -8.40
N ARG A 63 7.10 22.00 -7.78
CA ARG A 63 7.82 23.18 -8.28
C ARG A 63 8.50 23.93 -7.14
N ALA A 64 9.75 24.35 -7.36
CA ALA A 64 10.42 25.31 -6.48
C ALA A 64 10.00 26.74 -6.85
N GLN A 65 9.55 27.51 -5.85
CA GLN A 65 9.31 28.93 -6.01
C GLN A 65 10.62 29.67 -5.67
N ARG A 66 11.30 30.17 -6.70
CA ARG A 66 12.68 30.67 -6.61
C ARG A 66 12.85 31.83 -5.64
N ASP A 67 11.85 32.71 -5.53
CA ASP A 67 11.96 33.95 -4.76
C ASP A 67 11.63 33.76 -3.27
N SER A 68 10.82 32.75 -2.94
CA SER A 68 10.28 32.56 -1.58
C SER A 68 10.89 31.38 -0.82
N LYS A 69 11.74 30.56 -1.47
CA LYS A 69 12.25 29.28 -0.91
C LYS A 69 11.11 28.35 -0.47
N GLU A 70 10.04 28.35 -1.25
CA GLU A 70 8.86 27.51 -1.02
C GLU A 70 8.84 26.37 -2.04
N LEU A 71 8.39 25.20 -1.60
CA LEU A 71 8.12 24.06 -2.47
C LEU A 71 6.60 23.95 -2.64
N GLU A 72 6.14 24.15 -3.87
CA GLU A 72 4.74 23.98 -4.24
C GLU A 72 4.50 22.55 -4.74
N LEU A 73 3.50 21.87 -4.17
CA LEU A 73 3.01 20.57 -4.57
C LEU A 73 1.56 20.68 -5.03
N GLU A 74 1.26 20.12 -6.19
CA GLU A 74 -0.09 19.75 -6.57
C GLU A 74 -0.41 18.36 -6.01
N TYR A 75 -1.51 18.23 -5.28
CA TYR A 75 -1.93 17.01 -4.62
C TYR A 75 -3.38 16.69 -4.98
N HIS A 76 -3.63 15.51 -5.52
CA HIS A 76 -4.97 15.13 -5.98
C HIS A 76 -5.94 14.92 -4.81
N VAL A 77 -6.84 15.88 -4.59
CA VAL A 77 -7.85 15.85 -3.52
C VAL A 77 -8.89 14.74 -3.65
N ASP A 78 -9.09 14.21 -4.85
CA ASP A 78 -10.05 13.14 -5.12
C ASP A 78 -9.52 11.75 -4.74
N SER A 79 -8.24 11.67 -4.33
CA SER A 79 -7.68 10.46 -3.78
C SER A 79 -8.41 10.06 -2.50
N ARG A 80 -8.71 8.76 -2.36
CA ARG A 80 -9.22 8.17 -1.11
C ARG A 80 -8.29 8.37 0.09
N PHE A 81 -7.02 8.68 -0.17
CA PHE A 81 -5.98 8.94 0.84
C PHE A 81 -5.78 10.44 1.11
N SER A 82 -6.46 11.32 0.38
CA SER A 82 -6.38 12.76 0.61
C SER A 82 -7.42 13.21 1.63
N SER A 83 -6.92 13.67 2.77
CA SER A 83 -7.75 14.34 3.77
C SER A 83 -7.76 15.87 3.58
N LEU A 84 -7.04 16.39 2.58
CA LEU A 84 -6.85 17.83 2.37
C LEU A 84 -8.05 18.48 1.69
N SER A 85 -8.38 19.72 2.08
CA SER A 85 -9.42 20.53 1.46
C SER A 85 -9.02 21.14 0.12
N CYS A 86 -7.72 21.21 -0.18
CA CYS A 86 -7.15 21.91 -1.33
C CYS A 86 -6.18 21.02 -2.11
N ASN A 87 -6.06 21.29 -3.41
CA ASN A 87 -5.16 20.59 -4.31
C ASN A 87 -3.75 21.20 -4.35
N LYS A 88 -3.57 22.41 -3.82
CA LYS A 88 -2.29 23.10 -3.79
C LYS A 88 -1.77 23.14 -2.37
N VAL A 89 -0.59 22.57 -2.16
CA VAL A 89 0.11 22.51 -0.89
C VAL A 89 1.42 23.27 -1.04
N ILE A 90 1.75 24.09 -0.07
CA ILE A 90 2.97 24.89 -0.06
C ILE A 90 3.80 24.48 1.15
N ILE A 91 5.05 24.08 0.95
CA ILE A 91 5.97 23.72 2.03
C ILE A 91 7.01 24.83 2.18
N LYS A 92 7.06 25.43 3.36
CA LYS A 92 7.97 26.55 3.70
C LYS A 92 9.00 26.12 4.72
N GLY A 93 10.12 26.85 4.80
CA GLY A 93 11.19 26.60 5.78
C GLY A 93 12.19 25.51 5.35
N LEU A 94 12.21 25.15 4.07
CA LEU A 94 13.19 24.21 3.52
C LEU A 94 14.43 24.96 3.00
N ALA A 95 15.60 24.36 3.16
CA ALA A 95 16.79 24.80 2.45
C ALA A 95 16.70 24.46 0.95
N GLU A 96 17.32 25.26 0.08
CA GLU A 96 17.32 25.03 -1.37
C GLU A 96 17.82 23.62 -1.75
N SER A 97 18.81 23.11 -1.02
CA SER A 97 19.33 21.75 -1.20
C SER A 97 18.30 20.66 -0.87
N GLN A 98 17.42 20.90 0.10
CA GLN A 98 16.33 19.99 0.47
C GLN A 98 15.21 20.03 -0.56
N ILE A 99 14.84 21.23 -1.03
CA ILE A 99 13.87 21.44 -2.11
C ILE A 99 14.30 20.66 -3.35
N GLY A 100 15.56 20.84 -3.79
CA GLY A 100 16.09 20.14 -4.96
C GLY A 100 16.06 18.61 -4.81
N ARG A 101 16.40 18.08 -3.62
CA ARG A 101 16.32 16.64 -3.34
C ARG A 101 14.89 16.10 -3.39
N ILE A 102 13.91 16.84 -2.85
CA ILE A 102 12.51 16.41 -2.87
C ILE A 102 11.98 16.38 -4.32
N ILE A 103 12.29 17.40 -5.12
CA ILE A 103 11.92 17.44 -6.54
C ILE A 103 12.46 16.22 -7.28
N LEU A 104 13.76 15.95 -7.16
CA LEU A 104 14.40 14.81 -7.82
C LEU A 104 13.75 13.48 -7.39
N LEU A 105 13.43 13.33 -6.11
CA LEU A 105 12.81 12.12 -5.58
C LEU A 105 11.39 11.92 -6.13
N VAL A 106 10.58 12.97 -6.22
CA VAL A 106 9.23 12.91 -6.82
C VAL A 106 9.32 12.54 -8.30
N GLU A 107 10.25 13.14 -9.05
CA GLU A 107 10.46 12.84 -10.47
C GLU A 107 10.96 11.41 -10.70
N GLU A 108 11.89 10.94 -9.88
CA GLU A 108 12.41 9.57 -9.94
C GLU A 108 11.29 8.55 -9.66
N PHE A 109 10.48 8.81 -8.62
CA PHE A 109 9.30 7.99 -8.32
C PHE A 109 8.36 7.92 -9.53
N LYS A 110 8.00 9.07 -10.13
CA LYS A 110 7.14 9.11 -11.32
C LYS A 110 7.72 8.34 -12.51
N ARG A 111 9.03 8.49 -12.77
CA ARG A 111 9.72 7.75 -13.83
C ARG A 111 9.66 6.24 -13.60
N SER A 112 9.85 5.79 -12.35
CA SER A 112 9.77 4.37 -12.00
C SER A 112 8.34 3.80 -12.11
N ALA A 113 7.33 4.61 -11.79
CA ALA A 113 5.92 4.24 -11.89
C ALA A 113 5.43 4.14 -13.34
N GLN A 114 6.03 4.91 -14.25
CA GLN A 114 5.78 4.86 -15.70
C GLN A 114 6.48 3.69 -16.42
N SER A 115 6.86 2.63 -15.70
CA SER A 115 7.47 1.43 -16.29
C SER A 115 6.71 1.03 -17.58
N PRO A 116 7.42 0.80 -18.70
CA PRO A 116 6.79 0.72 -20.01
C PRO A 116 5.68 -0.31 -20.01
N GLU A 117 4.52 0.07 -20.56
CA GLU A 117 3.43 -0.87 -20.80
C GLU A 117 3.99 -2.06 -21.57
N ILE A 118 4.16 -3.19 -20.90
CA ILE A 118 4.50 -4.45 -21.57
C ILE A 118 3.38 -4.65 -22.59
N PRO A 119 3.69 -4.77 -23.90
CA PRO A 119 2.70 -4.94 -24.95
C PRO A 119 1.69 -6.00 -24.54
N GLN A 120 0.39 -5.66 -24.60
CA GLN A 120 -0.69 -6.50 -24.06
C GLN A 120 -0.72 -7.90 -24.67
N GLU A 121 -0.09 -8.11 -25.84
CA GLU A 121 0.10 -9.41 -26.49
C GLU A 121 0.86 -10.44 -25.62
N LYS A 122 1.70 -10.02 -24.66
CA LYS A 122 2.33 -10.95 -23.69
C LYS A 122 1.59 -11.07 -22.34
N ARG A 123 0.46 -10.38 -22.17
CA ARG A 123 -0.29 -10.33 -20.91
C ARG A 123 -1.40 -11.39 -20.83
N GLU A 124 -1.90 -11.87 -21.97
CA GLU A 124 -2.85 -12.99 -22.02
C GLU A 124 -2.17 -14.36 -21.89
N GLU A 125 -0.97 -14.55 -22.46
CA GLU A 125 -0.18 -15.79 -22.23
C GLU A 125 0.22 -15.98 -20.76
N ARG A 126 0.40 -14.89 -20.01
CA ARG A 126 0.79 -14.94 -18.59
C ARG A 126 -0.37 -15.15 -17.61
N ARG A 127 -1.63 -15.16 -18.07
CA ARG A 127 -2.79 -15.41 -17.20
C ARG A 127 -3.16 -16.89 -17.08
N HIS A 128 -2.59 -17.75 -17.92
CA HIS A 128 -2.79 -19.21 -17.84
C HIS A 128 -1.61 -19.98 -17.21
N GLN A 129 -0.48 -19.34 -16.92
CA GLN A 129 0.60 -19.98 -16.18
C GLN A 129 0.55 -19.61 -14.69
N GLY A 130 0.04 -20.54 -13.90
CA GLY A 130 0.17 -20.51 -12.44
C GLY A 130 1.64 -20.48 -12.01
N VAL A 131 1.86 -20.07 -10.76
CA VAL A 131 3.15 -19.75 -10.12
C VAL A 131 4.19 -20.89 -10.12
N PHE A 132 3.84 -22.10 -10.56
CA PHE A 132 4.75 -23.26 -10.63
C PHE A 132 5.48 -23.47 -11.98
N GLY A 133 5.16 -22.73 -13.04
CA GLY A 133 5.76 -22.96 -14.37
C GLY A 133 7.17 -22.41 -14.61
N ARG A 134 7.86 -21.84 -13.61
CA ARG A 134 9.14 -21.12 -13.84
C ARG A 134 10.42 -21.96 -13.79
N ILE A 135 10.35 -23.29 -13.61
CA ILE A 135 11.56 -24.11 -13.44
C ILE A 135 11.84 -25.11 -14.59
N LEU A 136 10.91 -25.39 -15.49
CA LEU A 136 11.17 -26.30 -16.60
C LEU A 136 10.55 -25.75 -17.88
N GLU A 137 11.40 -25.25 -18.77
CA GLU A 137 11.27 -25.28 -20.24
C GLU A 137 12.39 -24.42 -20.86
N VAL A 138 13.63 -24.86 -20.64
CA VAL A 138 14.66 -24.80 -21.68
C VAL A 138 14.52 -26.12 -22.44
N ILE A 139 14.58 -26.09 -23.77
CA ILE A 139 14.46 -27.21 -24.74
C ILE A 139 13.08 -27.30 -25.44
N ASN A 140 12.92 -26.44 -26.45
CA ASN A 140 12.72 -26.75 -27.88
C ASN A 140 11.64 -25.87 -28.55
N PRO A 141 11.95 -25.26 -29.71
CA PRO A 141 10.99 -24.57 -30.55
C PRO A 141 10.43 -25.54 -31.61
N ASP A 142 9.11 -25.58 -31.81
CA ASP A 142 8.55 -25.57 -33.16
C ASP A 142 7.00 -25.48 -33.21
N GLU A 143 6.54 -24.89 -34.31
CA GLU A 143 5.21 -24.94 -34.92
C GLU A 143 4.00 -24.16 -34.35
N GLY A 144 3.37 -23.37 -35.22
CA GLY A 144 1.90 -23.22 -35.20
C GLY A 144 1.30 -21.84 -35.52
N ARG A 145 0.78 -21.67 -36.75
CA ARG A 145 0.05 -20.49 -37.27
C ARG A 145 -1.41 -20.40 -36.80
N GLY A 146 -1.99 -19.18 -36.85
CA GLY A 146 -3.39 -18.93 -37.25
C GLY A 146 -4.09 -17.82 -36.44
N LYS A 147 -4.18 -16.57 -36.92
CA LYS A 147 -5.23 -15.93 -37.76
C LYS A 147 -6.64 -15.75 -37.13
N THR A 148 -7.10 -14.49 -37.20
CA THR A 148 -8.49 -13.94 -37.24
C THR A 148 -9.29 -13.96 -35.94
N GLY A 149 -10.10 -12.97 -35.57
CA GLY A 149 -10.66 -11.78 -36.20
C GLY A 149 -11.86 -11.34 -35.33
N GLY A 150 -12.13 -10.03 -35.22
CA GLY A 150 -12.97 -9.45 -34.16
C GLY A 150 -14.48 -9.73 -34.19
N LYS A 151 -15.19 -9.26 -33.14
CA LYS A 151 -16.30 -8.29 -33.25
C LYS A 151 -16.89 -7.92 -31.89
N ARG A 152 -17.34 -6.66 -31.85
CA ARG A 152 -18.00 -5.93 -30.75
C ARG A 152 -19.32 -6.58 -30.32
N GLY A 153 -19.67 -6.39 -29.05
CA GLY A 153 -21.04 -6.60 -28.56
C GLY A 153 -21.18 -6.12 -27.11
N ALA A 154 -21.54 -4.86 -26.93
CA ALA A 154 -21.99 -4.34 -25.65
C ALA A 154 -23.34 -4.99 -25.29
N ARG A 155 -23.43 -5.58 -24.10
CA ARG A 155 -24.69 -5.86 -23.40
C ARG A 155 -24.50 -5.56 -21.92
N GLN A 156 -25.24 -4.58 -21.42
CA GLN A 156 -25.54 -4.42 -20.00
C GLN A 156 -26.19 -5.72 -19.51
N VAL A 157 -25.68 -6.27 -18.40
CA VAL A 157 -26.45 -7.23 -17.59
C VAL A 157 -26.22 -6.89 -16.11
N SER A 158 -27.33 -6.72 -15.43
CA SER A 158 -27.52 -6.38 -14.03
C SER A 158 -26.95 -7.41 -13.05
N PHE A 159 -26.71 -6.91 -11.83
CA PHE A 159 -26.31 -7.60 -10.61
C PHE A 159 -26.88 -9.01 -10.43
N GLY A 160 -25.96 -9.99 -10.39
CA GLY A 160 -26.13 -11.26 -9.71
C GLY A 160 -24.75 -11.72 -9.27
N VAL A 161 -24.51 -11.80 -7.95
CA VAL A 161 -23.26 -12.38 -7.42
C VAL A 161 -23.28 -13.87 -7.78
N SER A 162 -22.66 -14.18 -8.91
CA SER A 162 -22.54 -15.52 -9.48
C SER A 162 -21.95 -16.50 -8.46
N GLU A 163 -22.47 -17.72 -8.41
CA GLU A 163 -21.98 -18.84 -7.58
C GLU A 163 -20.46 -19.05 -7.67
N SER A 164 -19.84 -18.63 -8.78
CA SER A 164 -18.40 -18.62 -9.01
C SER A 164 -17.61 -17.75 -8.02
N VAL A 165 -18.20 -16.67 -7.49
CA VAL A 165 -17.58 -15.81 -6.46
C VAL A 165 -17.69 -16.45 -5.08
N ARG A 166 -18.79 -17.15 -4.80
CA ARG A 166 -18.95 -17.92 -3.55
C ARG A 166 -17.95 -19.08 -3.50
N LYS A 167 -17.86 -19.89 -4.56
CA LYS A 167 -16.85 -20.98 -4.66
C LYS A 167 -15.41 -20.48 -4.51
N LYS A 168 -15.05 -19.35 -5.13
CA LYS A 168 -13.70 -18.76 -4.98
C LYS A 168 -13.41 -18.25 -3.56
N LYS A 169 -14.44 -17.79 -2.84
CA LYS A 169 -14.28 -17.32 -1.46
C LYS A 169 -14.14 -18.52 -0.50
N GLU A 170 -14.89 -19.59 -0.73
CA GLU A 170 -14.77 -20.85 0.01
C GLU A 170 -13.42 -21.54 -0.23
N GLU A 171 -12.91 -21.57 -1.46
CA GLU A 171 -11.58 -22.11 -1.77
C GLU A 171 -10.45 -21.28 -1.14
N LYS A 172 -10.60 -19.95 -1.05
CA LYS A 172 -9.64 -19.10 -0.35
C LYS A 172 -9.61 -19.38 1.15
N ILE A 173 -10.78 -19.51 1.79
CA ILE A 173 -10.88 -19.82 3.21
C ILE A 173 -10.26 -21.20 3.49
N LYS A 174 -10.55 -22.19 2.63
CA LYS A 174 -10.00 -23.55 2.77
C LYS A 174 -8.48 -23.58 2.62
N LYS A 175 -7.93 -22.74 1.74
CA LYS A 175 -6.49 -22.61 1.50
C LYS A 175 -5.77 -21.82 2.62
N GLU A 176 -6.42 -20.81 3.18
CA GLU A 176 -5.93 -20.10 4.37
C GLU A 176 -5.95 -21.00 5.61
N GLU A 177 -6.97 -21.85 5.76
CA GLU A 177 -7.06 -22.85 6.81
C GLU A 177 -5.97 -23.93 6.68
N GLU A 178 -5.66 -24.36 5.45
CA GLU A 178 -4.56 -25.29 5.16
C GLU A 178 -3.16 -24.66 5.39
N GLU A 179 -3.00 -23.35 5.15
CA GLU A 179 -1.77 -22.64 5.51
C GLU A 179 -1.57 -22.50 7.02
N LEU A 180 -2.64 -22.32 7.79
CA LEU A 180 -2.55 -22.27 9.25
C LEU A 180 -2.12 -23.62 9.85
N LEU A 181 -2.42 -24.72 9.18
CA LEU A 181 -2.04 -26.08 9.58
C LEU A 181 -0.58 -26.44 9.27
N LYS A 182 0.15 -25.62 8.52
CA LYS A 182 1.56 -25.89 8.22
C LYS A 182 2.43 -25.58 9.44
N ILE A 183 2.65 -26.62 10.24
CA ILE A 183 3.78 -26.70 11.16
C ILE A 183 5.04 -26.88 10.29
N PRO A 184 6.10 -26.08 10.47
CA PRO A 184 7.36 -26.28 9.75
C PRO A 184 7.85 -27.72 9.96
N PRO A 185 8.29 -28.43 8.89
CA PRO A 185 8.67 -29.84 8.95
C PRO A 185 9.93 -30.14 9.78
N GLU A 186 10.54 -29.13 10.41
CA GLU A 186 11.73 -29.27 11.26
C GLU A 186 11.39 -29.41 12.76
N LEU A 187 10.12 -29.36 13.15
CA LEU A 187 9.67 -29.43 14.54
C LEU A 187 8.72 -30.61 14.75
N ASP A 188 9.27 -31.78 15.11
CA ASP A 188 8.51 -32.88 15.72
C ASP A 188 8.12 -32.48 17.14
N VAL A 189 6.99 -31.79 17.28
CA VAL A 189 6.42 -31.40 18.58
C VAL A 189 5.30 -32.34 18.97
N GLU A 190 5.69 -33.45 19.60
CA GLU A 190 4.79 -34.39 20.25
C GLU A 190 4.32 -33.91 21.65
N GLY A 191 4.42 -32.60 21.95
CA GLY A 191 4.21 -32.07 23.31
C GLY A 191 3.45 -30.74 23.39
N GLU A 192 3.05 -30.38 24.61
CA GLU A 192 2.52 -29.06 24.96
C GLU A 192 3.65 -28.03 24.94
N LEU A 193 3.50 -26.97 24.14
CA LEU A 193 4.44 -25.86 24.07
C LEU A 193 3.83 -24.60 24.68
N GLU A 194 4.59 -23.88 25.49
CA GLU A 194 4.19 -22.56 25.97
C GLU A 194 4.61 -21.50 24.95
N LEU A 195 3.64 -20.94 24.23
CA LEU A 195 3.84 -19.95 23.18
C LEU A 195 3.04 -18.68 23.48
N MET A 196 3.60 -17.53 23.15
CA MET A 196 2.89 -16.25 23.31
C MET A 196 1.90 -16.05 22.15
N CYS A 197 0.65 -15.73 22.47
CA CYS A 197 -0.39 -15.48 21.49
C CYS A 197 -0.12 -14.18 20.71
N PRO A 198 0.01 -14.20 19.38
CA PRO A 198 0.25 -12.99 18.58
C PRO A 198 -0.95 -12.03 18.55
N ALA A 199 -2.15 -12.51 18.91
CA ALA A 199 -3.36 -11.71 18.87
C ALA A 199 -3.63 -10.92 20.16
N CYS A 200 -3.28 -11.47 21.32
CA CYS A 200 -3.53 -10.84 22.63
C CYS A 200 -2.31 -10.71 23.54
N GLY A 201 -1.16 -11.28 23.15
CA GLY A 201 0.07 -11.23 23.94
C GLY A 201 0.13 -12.19 25.13
N GLU A 202 -0.90 -13.00 25.36
CA GLU A 202 -0.96 -13.91 26.51
C GLU A 202 -0.20 -15.23 26.24
N TRP A 203 0.48 -15.78 27.24
CA TRP A 203 1.13 -17.09 27.14
C TRP A 203 0.09 -18.21 27.12
N ILE A 204 0.14 -19.07 26.10
CA ILE A 204 -0.79 -20.18 25.92
C ILE A 204 -0.06 -21.52 25.81
N LYS A 205 -0.69 -22.57 26.35
CA LYS A 205 -0.27 -23.96 26.13
C LYS A 205 -0.83 -24.43 24.80
N TRP A 206 -0.02 -24.32 23.75
CA TRP A 206 -0.39 -24.71 22.40
C TRP A 206 -0.17 -26.21 22.18
N LYS A 207 -1.13 -26.84 21.50
CA LYS A 207 -1.06 -28.24 21.05
C LYS A 207 -1.18 -28.30 19.53
N PRO A 208 -0.52 -29.27 18.86
CA PRO A 208 -0.74 -29.54 17.45
C PRO A 208 -2.23 -29.63 17.11
N GLY A 209 -2.68 -28.85 16.13
CA GLY A 209 -4.10 -28.73 15.74
C GLY A 209 -4.90 -27.63 16.45
N MET A 210 -4.33 -26.91 17.41
CA MET A 210 -4.99 -25.76 18.03
C MET A 210 -4.90 -24.52 17.12
N LEU A 211 -6.01 -24.19 16.46
CA LEU A 211 -6.10 -23.08 15.49
C LEU A 211 -6.61 -21.76 16.09
N ALA A 212 -7.04 -21.76 17.36
CA ALA A 212 -7.57 -20.59 18.03
C ALA A 212 -6.98 -20.43 19.42
N CYS A 213 -6.75 -19.17 19.83
CA CYS A 213 -6.26 -18.86 21.16
C CYS A 213 -7.34 -19.19 22.22
N PRO A 214 -7.03 -19.93 23.30
CA PRO A 214 -7.98 -20.22 24.36
C PRO A 214 -8.42 -18.97 25.14
N VAL A 215 -7.61 -17.91 25.13
CA VAL A 215 -7.85 -16.66 25.87
C VAL A 215 -8.73 -15.72 25.05
N CYS A 216 -8.26 -15.31 23.85
CA CYS A 216 -8.96 -14.31 23.05
C CYS A 216 -9.89 -14.90 21.97
N LYS A 217 -9.91 -16.23 21.81
CA LYS A 217 -10.73 -16.98 20.83
C LYS A 217 -10.48 -16.63 19.36
N LYS A 218 -9.47 -15.80 19.05
CA LYS A 218 -9.08 -15.47 17.68
C LYS A 218 -8.32 -16.62 17.03
N LYS A 219 -8.57 -16.83 15.73
CA LYS A 219 -7.83 -17.82 14.95
C LYS A 219 -6.42 -17.33 14.71
N MET A 220 -5.42 -18.11 15.09
CA MET A 220 -4.03 -17.68 15.00
C MET A 220 -3.09 -18.87 14.86
N ASN A 221 -1.94 -18.63 14.24
CA ASN A 221 -0.81 -19.56 14.24
C ASN A 221 0.34 -18.91 15.02
N PRO A 222 0.74 -19.48 16.17
CA PRO A 222 1.75 -18.88 17.03
C PRO A 222 3.18 -19.00 16.46
N PHE A 223 3.43 -19.93 15.55
CA PHE A 223 4.73 -20.11 14.90
C PHE A 223 4.94 -19.11 13.76
N THR A 224 3.89 -18.83 12.99
CA THR A 224 3.97 -17.89 11.86
C THR A 224 3.60 -16.46 12.24
N GLY A 225 3.11 -16.23 13.47
CA GLY A 225 2.62 -14.94 13.93
C GLY A 225 1.38 -14.41 13.18
N LYS A 226 0.70 -15.26 12.40
CA LYS A 226 -0.48 -14.88 11.61
C LYS A 226 -1.72 -14.92 12.49
N VAL A 227 -2.54 -13.86 12.44
CA VAL A 227 -3.84 -13.76 13.11
C VAL A 227 -4.90 -13.55 12.04
N ILE A 228 -5.97 -14.35 12.08
CA ILE A 228 -7.13 -14.22 11.20
C ILE A 228 -8.31 -13.80 12.08
N ASP A 229 -8.86 -12.61 11.81
CA ASP A 229 -10.10 -12.08 12.40
C ASP A 229 -11.34 -12.56 11.63
#